data_AF-A0ABD3WZF1-F1
#
_entry.id   AF-A0ABD3WZF1-F1
#
_cell.length_a   1.000
_cell.length_b   1.000
_cell.length_c   1.000
_cell.angle_alpha   90.00
_cell.angle_beta   90.00
_cell.angle_gamma   90.00
#
_symmetry.space_group_name_H-M   'P 1'
#
loop_
_entity.id
_entity.type
_entity.pdbx_description
1 polymer ?
#
loop_
_entity_poly.entity_id
_entity_poly.type
_entity_poly.pdbx_seq_one_letter_code
_entity_poly.pdbx_strand_id
1 'polypeptide(L)'
;MFTHSRADIGFPIVEVGSDGNFILYKPLKTGGLISKATVSEQLVYELDDPSHYFLPDVVCDFTNVKISEVKGHDGGLVYVSGARGNPPAGEFKVSATYADGFRATAVAVVAGPRSKAKAEKTAEQIIKRCRKIFNQLGLQDFSKVHIEVLGSEHMYGANSRVHVDVREAVLWLAVHHSQRKALEFFAREVAPAGTGMGPGLTTVVGGRPRVSPVLKLFSFLYPKHNIKVQIYMNGKFVEDYVPPQQPTAEYPNKGRVQEETVFKEPLPTGPHTFRLEELAYTRSGDKGNTANIGVIARHPDILPYLQQALTAKAVEAYFAHLFENRQGPIESRIQRFDVPGIHAMNFVLYNSLGGGGIASLRSDPQGKALGQMLLDFEIKNLPNLVALLGHRS
;
A
#
# COMPACT_ATOMS: atom_id res chain seq x y z
N MET A 1 -7.93 0.44 26.32
CA MET A 1 -9.39 0.24 26.41
C MET A 1 -10.08 1.18 25.40
N PHE A 2 -10.81 0.67 24.41
CA PHE A 2 -11.55 1.51 23.44
C PHE A 2 -12.86 1.99 24.08
N THR A 3 -12.83 3.14 24.76
CA THR A 3 -13.95 3.63 25.58
C THR A 3 -15.06 4.32 24.79
N HIS A 4 -14.92 4.49 23.46
CA HIS A 4 -15.94 5.07 22.61
C HIS A 4 -16.29 4.15 21.44
N SER A 5 -17.58 4.06 21.14
CA SER A 5 -18.13 3.29 20.04
C SER A 5 -17.41 3.64 18.72
N ARG A 6 -17.16 2.63 17.88
CA ARG A 6 -16.64 2.85 16.51
C ARG A 6 -17.76 3.14 15.50
N ALA A 7 -19.02 3.00 15.91
CA ALA A 7 -20.17 3.21 15.03
C ALA A 7 -20.41 4.71 14.72
N ASP A 8 -19.92 5.60 15.56
CA ASP A 8 -20.11 7.05 15.51
C ASP A 8 -18.77 7.80 15.47
N ILE A 9 -17.74 7.25 14.80
CA ILE A 9 -16.44 7.93 14.66
C ILE A 9 -16.64 9.27 13.93
N GLY A 10 -16.27 10.35 14.61
CA GLY A 10 -16.27 11.69 14.02
C GLY A 10 -15.10 11.88 13.06
N PHE A 11 -15.34 12.60 11.95
CA PHE A 11 -14.25 13.04 11.09
C PHE A 11 -13.39 14.08 11.82
N PRO A 12 -12.05 14.03 11.70
CA PRO A 12 -11.17 15.01 12.32
C PRO A 12 -11.45 16.43 11.80
N ILE A 13 -11.33 17.41 12.70
CA ILE A 13 -11.34 18.83 12.39
C ILE A 13 -9.90 19.33 12.50
N VAL A 14 -9.49 20.15 11.54
CA VAL A 14 -8.18 20.81 11.52
C VAL A 14 -8.41 22.32 11.56
N GLU A 15 -7.88 22.98 12.58
CA GLU A 15 -7.81 24.44 12.65
C GLU A 15 -6.39 24.89 12.31
N VAL A 16 -6.23 25.57 11.18
CA VAL A 16 -4.93 25.97 10.63
C VAL A 16 -4.66 27.44 10.94
N GLY A 17 -3.54 27.72 11.59
CA GLY A 17 -3.03 29.07 11.83
C GLY A 17 -2.45 29.71 10.57
N SER A 18 -2.32 31.03 10.57
CA SER A 18 -1.71 31.78 9.45
C SER A 18 -0.24 31.45 9.20
N ASP A 19 0.42 30.83 10.17
CA ASP A 19 1.80 30.33 10.11
C ASP A 19 1.90 28.90 9.55
N GLY A 20 0.77 28.27 9.20
CA GLY A 20 0.69 26.92 8.67
C GLY A 20 0.73 25.81 9.72
N ASN A 21 0.92 26.14 11.00
CA ASN A 21 0.78 25.19 12.09
C ASN A 21 -0.71 24.94 12.35
N PHE A 22 -1.06 23.80 12.92
CA PHE A 22 -2.47 23.48 13.15
C PHE A 22 -2.71 22.64 14.39
N ILE A 23 -3.93 22.75 14.92
CA ILE A 23 -4.47 21.77 15.87
C ILE A 23 -5.42 20.83 15.13
N LEU A 24 -5.39 19.55 15.52
CA LEU A 24 -6.26 18.51 15.01
C LEU A 24 -6.97 17.86 16.19
N TYR A 25 -8.29 17.81 16.11
CA TYR A 25 -9.17 17.21 17.11
C TYR A 25 -10.36 16.57 16.41
N LYS A 26 -11.35 16.09 17.17
CA LYS A 26 -12.59 15.53 16.62
C LYS A 26 -13.81 16.16 17.28
N PRO A 27 -14.99 16.11 16.64
CA PRO A 27 -16.23 16.52 17.29
C PRO A 27 -16.40 15.88 18.67
N LEU A 28 -16.91 16.66 19.62
CA LEU A 28 -17.17 16.19 20.98
C LEU A 28 -18.28 15.13 20.96
N LYS A 29 -18.22 14.19 21.92
CA LYS A 29 -19.23 13.13 22.09
C LYS A 29 -19.38 12.16 20.90
N THR A 30 -18.36 12.06 20.05
CA THR A 30 -18.28 11.04 19.00
C THR A 30 -17.25 9.96 19.34
N GLY A 31 -17.32 8.84 18.65
CA GLY A 31 -16.30 7.81 18.61
C GLY A 31 -14.93 8.29 18.09
N GLY A 32 -13.93 7.41 18.20
CA GLY A 32 -12.58 7.61 17.66
C GLY A 32 -11.59 8.20 18.66
N LEU A 33 -10.32 8.26 18.25
CA LEU A 33 -9.20 8.78 19.03
C LEU A 33 -8.28 9.61 18.14
N ILE A 34 -7.97 10.82 18.59
CA ILE A 34 -6.91 11.66 18.06
C ILE A 34 -5.72 11.59 19.01
N SER A 35 -4.62 11.01 18.55
CA SER A 35 -3.39 10.87 19.33
C SER A 35 -2.19 11.16 18.44
N LYS A 36 -1.00 11.30 19.04
CA LYS A 36 0.25 11.38 18.27
C LYS A 36 0.39 10.18 17.33
N ALA A 37 0.02 8.98 17.78
CA ALA A 37 0.14 7.77 16.98
C ALA A 37 -0.80 7.79 15.77
N THR A 38 -2.10 8.09 15.96
CA THR A 38 -3.07 8.07 14.85
C THR A 38 -2.78 9.15 13.80
N VAL A 39 -2.31 10.32 14.22
CA VAL A 39 -1.94 11.41 13.31
C VAL A 39 -0.62 11.11 12.60
N SER A 40 0.36 10.50 13.28
CA SER A 40 1.57 10.00 12.62
C SER A 40 1.27 8.93 11.57
N GLU A 41 0.38 7.98 11.85
CA GLU A 41 -0.04 6.95 10.88
C GLU A 41 -0.67 7.59 9.63
N GLN A 42 -1.52 8.60 9.81
CA GLN A 42 -2.12 9.31 8.70
C GLN A 42 -1.11 10.14 7.90
N LEU A 43 -0.12 10.76 8.55
CA LEU A 43 0.94 11.53 7.88
C LEU A 43 1.76 10.65 6.92
N VAL A 44 2.04 9.40 7.31
CA VAL A 44 2.83 8.47 6.49
C VAL A 44 1.98 7.66 5.51
N TYR A 45 0.66 7.87 5.42
CA TYR A 45 -0.20 7.14 4.48
C TYR A 45 -0.03 7.65 3.04
N GLU A 46 0.23 6.75 2.09
CA GLU A 46 0.45 7.06 0.66
C GLU A 46 1.58 8.09 0.42
N LEU A 47 2.51 8.17 1.38
CA LEU A 47 3.66 9.06 1.34
C LEU A 47 4.76 8.43 0.48
N ASP A 48 5.39 9.27 -0.36
CA ASP A 48 6.49 8.88 -1.25
C ASP A 48 7.81 9.39 -0.64
N ASP A 49 8.65 10.14 -1.36
CA ASP A 49 9.75 10.88 -0.73
C ASP A 49 9.18 11.94 0.24
N PRO A 50 9.40 11.83 1.56
CA PRO A 50 8.91 12.78 2.55
C PRO A 50 9.64 14.13 2.50
N SER A 51 10.83 14.21 1.90
CA SER A 51 11.59 15.45 1.73
C SER A 51 11.21 16.22 0.47
N HIS A 52 10.63 15.53 -0.51
CA HIS A 52 10.18 16.09 -1.79
C HIS A 52 8.85 15.47 -2.21
N TYR A 53 7.80 15.70 -1.42
CA TYR A 53 6.47 15.20 -1.78
C TYR A 53 5.81 16.14 -2.80
N PHE A 54 5.81 15.73 -4.06
CA PHE A 54 5.30 16.53 -5.18
C PHE A 54 3.76 16.64 -5.18
N LEU A 55 3.27 17.87 -5.01
CA LEU A 55 1.90 18.31 -5.28
C LEU A 55 1.89 19.28 -6.48
N PRO A 56 0.72 19.61 -7.05
CA PRO A 56 0.64 20.47 -8.25
C PRO A 56 1.29 21.85 -8.10
N ASP A 57 1.13 22.46 -6.93
CA ASP A 57 1.49 23.87 -6.67
C ASP A 57 2.57 24.04 -5.59
N VAL A 58 3.01 22.95 -4.98
CA VAL A 58 4.01 22.96 -3.89
C VAL A 58 4.75 21.64 -3.85
N VAL A 59 6.02 21.65 -3.48
CA VAL A 59 6.74 20.43 -3.10
C VAL A 59 6.91 20.44 -1.58
N CYS A 60 6.27 19.50 -0.89
CA CYS A 60 6.25 19.46 0.56
C CYS A 60 7.47 18.74 1.13
N ASP A 61 8.05 19.30 2.20
CA ASP A 61 9.01 18.64 3.07
C ASP A 61 8.33 18.35 4.42
N PHE A 62 8.12 17.07 4.70
CA PHE A 62 7.54 16.53 5.92
C PHE A 62 8.58 15.98 6.91
N THR A 63 9.88 16.01 6.57
CA THR A 63 10.93 15.37 7.38
C THR A 63 11.02 15.92 8.80
N ASN A 64 10.70 17.20 8.97
CA ASN A 64 10.79 17.93 10.24
C ASN A 64 9.42 18.21 10.88
N VAL A 65 8.35 17.53 10.43
CA VAL A 65 7.03 17.64 11.06
C VAL A 65 7.11 17.15 12.50
N LYS A 66 6.58 17.93 13.44
CA LYS A 66 6.47 17.59 14.86
C LYS A 66 5.01 17.45 15.23
N ILE A 67 4.70 16.42 16.01
CA ILE A 67 3.35 16.13 16.51
C ILE A 67 3.42 15.99 18.02
N SER A 68 2.63 16.80 18.73
CA SER A 68 2.53 16.79 20.19
C SER A 68 1.08 16.74 20.64
N GLU A 69 0.77 15.87 21.60
CA GLU A 69 -0.56 15.80 22.20
C GLU A 69 -0.79 16.94 23.19
N VAL A 70 -1.98 17.50 23.17
CA VAL A 70 -2.47 18.47 24.14
C VAL A 70 -3.39 17.74 25.11
N LYS A 71 -3.04 17.79 26.40
CA LYS A 71 -3.79 17.07 27.45
C LYS A 71 -5.13 17.75 27.74
N GLY A 72 -6.09 16.96 28.21
CA GLY A 72 -7.37 17.46 28.76
C GLY A 72 -8.51 17.61 27.75
N HIS A 73 -8.33 17.24 26.49
CA HIS A 73 -9.40 17.25 25.48
C HIS A 73 -10.02 15.86 25.31
N ASP A 74 -11.35 15.77 25.44
CA ASP A 74 -12.07 14.51 25.21
C ASP A 74 -11.89 14.03 23.76
N GLY A 75 -11.58 12.75 23.58
CA GLY A 75 -11.23 12.19 22.27
C GLY A 75 -9.86 12.60 21.71
N GLY A 76 -9.11 13.43 22.45
CA GLY A 76 -7.75 13.86 22.12
C GLY A 76 -7.68 15.10 21.22
N LEU A 77 -6.56 15.81 21.33
CA LEU A 77 -6.19 16.97 20.53
C LEU A 77 -4.68 16.93 20.32
N VAL A 78 -4.23 17.15 19.09
CA VAL A 78 -2.80 17.26 18.77
C VAL A 78 -2.49 18.58 18.11
N TYR A 79 -1.30 19.10 18.40
CA TYR A 79 -0.69 20.21 17.70
C TYR A 79 0.35 19.68 16.71
N VAL A 80 0.31 20.17 15.48
CA VAL A 80 1.20 19.78 14.39
C VAL A 80 1.91 21.02 13.84
N SER A 81 3.22 20.91 13.65
CA SER A 81 4.07 22.00 13.16
C SER A 81 5.24 21.49 12.34
N GLY A 82 5.94 22.39 11.65
CA GLY A 82 7.23 22.10 11.01
C GLY A 82 7.17 21.53 9.60
N ALA A 83 5.97 21.34 9.03
CA ALA A 83 5.83 21.09 7.60
C ALA A 83 6.33 22.31 6.80
N ARG A 84 7.04 22.08 5.71
CA ARG A 84 7.53 23.16 4.83
C ARG A 84 7.03 22.95 3.40
N GLY A 85 6.67 24.05 2.75
CA GLY A 85 6.39 24.07 1.32
C GLY A 85 7.55 24.71 0.57
N ASN A 86 8.02 24.05 -0.48
CA ASN A 86 8.99 24.57 -1.43
C ASN A 86 8.28 24.91 -2.76
N PRO A 87 8.87 25.76 -3.62
CA PRO A 87 8.29 26.12 -4.91
C PRO A 87 7.90 24.89 -5.75
N PRO A 88 6.83 24.94 -6.55
CA PRO A 88 6.44 23.80 -7.39
C PRO A 88 7.55 23.40 -8.37
N ALA A 89 7.49 22.15 -8.85
CA ALA A 89 8.30 21.73 -9.98
C ALA A 89 7.85 22.43 -11.29
N GLY A 90 8.75 22.49 -12.26
CA GLY A 90 8.48 22.94 -13.63
C GLY A 90 7.63 21.96 -14.47
N GLU A 91 7.07 20.93 -13.84
CA GLU A 91 6.39 19.80 -14.48
C GLU A 91 4.97 19.64 -13.93
N PHE A 92 4.05 19.17 -14.78
CA PHE A 92 2.75 18.67 -14.37
C PHE A 92 2.85 17.23 -13.88
N LYS A 93 2.10 16.91 -12.84
CA LYS A 93 1.83 15.52 -12.46
C LYS A 93 0.71 14.99 -13.34
N VAL A 94 1.06 14.14 -14.31
CA VAL A 94 0.12 13.56 -15.26
C VAL A 94 -0.37 12.22 -14.75
N SER A 95 -1.69 12.02 -14.81
CA SER A 95 -2.38 10.75 -14.60
C SER A 95 -2.97 10.32 -15.94
N ALA A 96 -2.35 9.37 -16.61
CA ALA A 96 -2.79 8.87 -17.91
C ALA A 96 -3.38 7.48 -17.78
N THR A 97 -4.51 7.23 -18.42
CA THR A 97 -5.16 5.91 -18.44
C THR A 97 -5.27 5.37 -19.85
N TYR A 98 -5.04 4.07 -20.02
CA TYR A 98 -5.28 3.38 -21.29
C TYR A 98 -6.03 2.07 -21.08
N ALA A 99 -6.78 1.65 -22.10
CA ALA A 99 -7.48 0.38 -22.08
C ALA A 99 -6.49 -0.76 -22.24
N ASP A 100 -6.52 -1.71 -21.30
CA ASP A 100 -5.64 -2.87 -21.26
C ASP A 100 -6.45 -4.16 -21.14
N GLY A 101 -7.31 -4.43 -22.13
CA GLY A 101 -8.11 -5.65 -22.17
C GLY A 101 -9.14 -5.75 -21.03
N PHE A 102 -9.31 -6.97 -20.52
CA PHE A 102 -10.36 -7.33 -19.57
C PHE A 102 -9.82 -8.20 -18.44
N ARG A 103 -10.51 -8.18 -17.30
CA ARG A 103 -10.30 -9.09 -16.17
C ARG A 103 -11.59 -9.75 -15.71
N ALA A 104 -11.44 -10.91 -15.07
CA ALA A 104 -12.50 -11.59 -14.34
C ALA A 104 -11.91 -12.31 -13.13
N THR A 105 -12.64 -12.32 -12.02
CA THR A 105 -12.20 -12.96 -10.77
C THR A 105 -13.27 -13.91 -10.26
N ALA A 106 -12.86 -15.16 -10.02
CA ALA A 106 -13.65 -16.17 -9.35
C ALA A 106 -13.19 -16.26 -7.89
N VAL A 107 -14.14 -16.09 -6.97
CA VAL A 107 -13.90 -16.22 -5.53
C VAL A 107 -14.74 -17.36 -5.00
N ALA A 108 -14.15 -18.34 -4.35
CA ALA A 108 -14.90 -19.47 -3.83
C ALA A 108 -14.38 -20.00 -2.49
N VAL A 109 -15.29 -20.35 -1.59
CA VAL A 109 -14.96 -20.98 -0.30
C VAL A 109 -14.68 -22.47 -0.53
N VAL A 110 -13.57 -22.92 0.03
CA VAL A 110 -13.17 -24.33 0.09
C VAL A 110 -13.09 -24.73 1.55
N ALA A 111 -13.92 -25.70 1.95
CA ALA A 111 -14.01 -26.19 3.32
C ALA A 111 -13.64 -27.68 3.43
N GLY A 112 -13.22 -28.08 4.63
CA GLY A 112 -12.77 -29.42 4.99
C GLY A 112 -11.25 -29.62 4.87
N PRO A 113 -10.75 -30.83 5.10
CA PRO A 113 -9.32 -31.13 4.99
C PRO A 113 -8.78 -30.81 3.60
N ARG A 114 -7.52 -30.41 3.53
CA ARG A 114 -6.75 -30.08 2.33
C ARG A 114 -7.33 -28.90 1.57
N SER A 115 -7.94 -27.94 2.25
CA SER A 115 -8.65 -26.85 1.56
C SER A 115 -7.72 -26.02 0.68
N LYS A 116 -6.47 -25.79 1.10
CA LYS A 116 -5.46 -25.12 0.26
C LYS A 116 -5.17 -25.90 -1.03
N ALA A 117 -4.76 -27.16 -0.89
CA ALA A 117 -4.42 -27.99 -2.03
C ALA A 117 -5.62 -28.21 -2.98
N LYS A 118 -6.84 -28.32 -2.44
CA LYS A 118 -8.08 -28.41 -3.24
C LYS A 118 -8.38 -27.12 -3.99
N ALA A 119 -8.18 -25.95 -3.37
CA ALA A 119 -8.34 -24.65 -4.01
C ALA A 119 -7.36 -24.47 -5.18
N GLU A 120 -6.07 -24.70 -4.94
CA GLU A 120 -5.01 -24.65 -5.96
C GLU A 120 -5.33 -25.60 -7.11
N LYS A 121 -5.67 -26.87 -6.79
CA LYS A 121 -5.95 -27.87 -7.82
C LYS A 121 -7.16 -27.50 -8.67
N THR A 122 -8.22 -26.99 -8.04
CA THR A 122 -9.44 -26.53 -8.72
C THR A 122 -9.12 -25.39 -9.66
N ALA A 123 -8.35 -24.39 -9.20
CA ALA A 123 -7.93 -23.26 -10.01
C ALA A 123 -7.11 -23.70 -11.24
N GLU A 124 -6.13 -24.58 -11.05
CA GLU A 124 -5.34 -25.17 -12.14
C GLU A 124 -6.22 -25.86 -13.19
N GLN A 125 -7.22 -26.64 -12.75
CA GLN A 125 -8.08 -27.39 -13.67
C GLN A 125 -9.02 -26.47 -14.44
N ILE A 126 -9.56 -25.41 -13.83
CA ILE A 126 -10.35 -24.38 -14.51
C ILE A 126 -9.50 -23.73 -15.62
N ILE A 127 -8.27 -23.31 -15.31
CA ILE A 127 -7.36 -22.69 -16.28
C ILE A 127 -7.00 -23.66 -17.41
N LYS A 128 -6.66 -24.91 -17.08
CA LYS A 128 -6.36 -25.95 -18.07
C LYS A 128 -7.55 -26.20 -19.01
N ARG A 129 -8.78 -26.20 -18.49
CA ARG A 129 -10.00 -26.39 -19.27
C ARG A 129 -10.27 -25.19 -20.18
N CYS A 130 -10.12 -23.97 -19.68
CA CYS A 130 -10.21 -22.75 -20.49
C CYS A 130 -9.22 -22.76 -21.65
N ARG A 131 -7.95 -23.10 -21.40
CA ARG A 131 -6.92 -23.20 -22.44
C ARG A 131 -7.26 -24.21 -23.54
N LYS A 132 -7.85 -25.35 -23.20
CA LYS A 132 -8.35 -26.32 -24.20
C LYS A 132 -9.43 -25.70 -25.09
N ILE A 133 -10.39 -24.98 -24.49
CA ILE A 133 -11.44 -24.27 -25.22
C ILE A 133 -10.84 -23.17 -26.10
N PHE A 134 -9.88 -22.40 -25.58
CA PHE A 134 -9.22 -21.33 -26.32
C PHE A 134 -8.53 -21.88 -27.57
N ASN A 135 -7.78 -22.98 -27.44
CA ASN A 135 -7.13 -23.65 -28.56
C ASN A 135 -8.13 -24.14 -29.62
N GLN A 136 -9.26 -24.72 -29.21
CA GLN A 136 -10.32 -25.16 -30.13
C GLN A 136 -10.99 -24.01 -30.88
N LEU A 137 -11.05 -22.83 -30.27
CA LEU A 137 -11.71 -21.64 -30.82
C LEU A 137 -10.75 -20.63 -31.46
N GLY A 138 -9.45 -20.93 -31.50
CA GLY A 138 -8.42 -20.00 -32.00
C GLY A 138 -8.26 -18.72 -31.16
N LEU A 139 -8.56 -18.78 -29.86
CA LEU A 139 -8.35 -17.66 -28.93
C LEU A 139 -6.90 -17.68 -28.38
N GLN A 140 -6.39 -16.51 -28.00
CA GLN A 140 -5.10 -16.39 -27.33
C GLN A 140 -5.17 -17.01 -25.91
N ASP A 141 -4.00 -17.27 -25.31
CA ASP A 141 -3.96 -17.62 -23.89
C ASP A 141 -4.22 -16.39 -23.01
N PHE A 142 -4.51 -16.63 -21.72
CA PHE A 142 -4.53 -15.59 -20.70
C PHE A 142 -3.23 -14.79 -20.72
N SER A 143 -3.34 -13.46 -20.69
CA SER A 143 -2.17 -12.58 -20.58
C SER A 143 -1.59 -12.59 -19.17
N LYS A 144 -2.45 -12.77 -18.14
CA LYS A 144 -2.06 -13.05 -16.75
C LYS A 144 -3.05 -13.98 -16.08
N VAL A 145 -2.56 -14.85 -15.21
CA VAL A 145 -3.35 -15.70 -14.30
C VAL A 145 -2.78 -15.50 -12.91
N HIS A 146 -3.64 -15.23 -11.93
CA HIS A 146 -3.27 -15.02 -10.54
C HIS A 146 -4.13 -15.90 -9.63
N ILE A 147 -3.48 -16.67 -8.77
CA ILE A 147 -4.14 -17.61 -7.87
C ILE A 147 -3.64 -17.31 -6.45
N GLU A 148 -4.56 -16.96 -5.57
CA GLU A 148 -4.30 -16.89 -4.13
C GLU A 148 -5.24 -17.83 -3.38
N VAL A 149 -4.78 -18.29 -2.22
CA VAL A 149 -5.60 -19.05 -1.29
C VAL A 149 -5.63 -18.31 0.03
N LEU A 150 -6.68 -17.53 0.25
CA LEU A 150 -6.83 -16.73 1.47
C LEU A 150 -7.18 -17.65 2.64
N GLY A 151 -6.70 -17.29 3.83
CA GLY A 151 -6.78 -18.15 5.02
C GLY A 151 -5.63 -19.15 5.16
N SER A 152 -4.86 -19.40 4.09
CA SER A 152 -3.63 -20.21 4.16
C SER A 152 -2.36 -19.37 4.26
N GLU A 153 -2.48 -18.12 4.72
CA GLU A 153 -1.41 -17.11 4.74
C GLU A 153 -0.70 -16.91 3.39
N HIS A 154 -1.39 -17.12 2.26
CA HIS A 154 -0.79 -16.96 0.93
C HIS A 154 -0.13 -15.59 0.73
N MET A 155 -0.75 -14.53 1.28
CA MET A 155 -0.22 -13.17 1.22
C MET A 155 1.13 -13.01 1.92
N TYR A 156 1.48 -13.85 2.91
CA TYR A 156 2.78 -13.78 3.60
C TYR A 156 3.94 -14.33 2.76
N GLY A 157 3.66 -15.02 1.65
CA GLY A 157 4.68 -15.62 0.79
C GLY A 157 5.60 -16.57 1.58
N ALA A 158 6.91 -16.33 1.50
CA ALA A 158 7.90 -17.13 2.21
C ALA A 158 7.85 -16.99 3.74
N ASN A 159 7.18 -15.96 4.27
CA ASN A 159 7.05 -15.73 5.71
C ASN A 159 5.79 -16.38 6.31
N SER A 160 5.04 -17.17 5.54
CA SER A 160 3.93 -17.93 6.10
C SER A 160 4.41 -18.89 7.19
N ARG A 161 3.71 -18.92 8.32
CA ARG A 161 3.85 -19.86 9.43
C ARG A 161 2.90 -21.05 9.30
N VAL A 162 1.90 -20.96 8.42
CA VAL A 162 0.99 -22.05 8.06
C VAL A 162 1.68 -22.99 7.06
N HIS A 163 2.42 -23.95 7.61
CA HIS A 163 3.11 -24.99 6.82
C HIS A 163 2.26 -26.25 6.59
N VAL A 164 1.17 -26.40 7.34
CA VAL A 164 0.27 -27.56 7.29
C VAL A 164 -1.14 -27.17 6.88
N ASP A 165 -1.87 -28.18 6.43
CA ASP A 165 -3.23 -28.15 5.93
C ASP A 165 -4.19 -27.21 6.71
N VAL A 166 -4.96 -26.38 5.98
CA VAL A 166 -6.03 -25.55 6.52
C VAL A 166 -7.40 -26.17 6.22
N ARG A 167 -8.31 -26.06 7.19
CA ARG A 167 -9.67 -26.61 7.09
C ARG A 167 -10.65 -25.71 6.35
N GLU A 168 -10.34 -24.43 6.26
CA GLU A 168 -11.16 -23.43 5.57
C GLU A 168 -10.23 -22.47 4.85
N ALA A 169 -10.53 -22.23 3.57
CA ALA A 169 -9.77 -21.30 2.75
C ALA A 169 -10.69 -20.68 1.68
N VAL A 170 -10.24 -19.57 1.11
CA VAL A 170 -10.93 -18.93 -0.03
C VAL A 170 -10.01 -18.96 -1.23
N LEU A 171 -10.44 -19.63 -2.30
CA LEU A 171 -9.82 -19.51 -3.61
C LEU A 171 -10.09 -18.10 -4.16
N TRP A 172 -9.04 -17.39 -4.52
CA TRP A 172 -9.08 -16.19 -5.32
C TRP A 172 -8.39 -16.47 -6.65
N LEU A 173 -9.17 -16.65 -7.72
CA LEU A 173 -8.67 -16.92 -9.08
C LEU A 173 -9.01 -15.73 -9.98
N ALA A 174 -8.02 -14.90 -10.27
CA ALA A 174 -8.16 -13.73 -11.12
C ALA A 174 -7.39 -13.92 -12.42
N VAL A 175 -8.02 -13.56 -13.54
CA VAL A 175 -7.44 -13.72 -14.88
C VAL A 175 -7.55 -12.42 -15.67
N HIS A 176 -6.60 -12.22 -16.58
CA HIS A 176 -6.56 -11.12 -17.52
C HIS A 176 -6.44 -11.64 -18.95
N HIS A 177 -7.13 -10.98 -19.88
CA HIS A 177 -7.05 -11.29 -21.29
C HIS A 177 -7.40 -10.06 -22.15
N SER A 178 -6.74 -9.94 -23.30
CA SER A 178 -7.05 -8.97 -24.36
C SER A 178 -8.49 -9.04 -24.91
N GLN A 179 -9.15 -10.21 -24.83
CA GLN A 179 -10.42 -10.48 -25.49
C GLN A 179 -11.50 -10.80 -24.46
N ARG A 180 -12.57 -9.99 -24.43
CA ARG A 180 -13.72 -10.18 -23.53
C ARG A 180 -14.32 -11.58 -23.64
N LYS A 181 -14.46 -12.09 -24.87
CA LYS A 181 -15.06 -13.40 -25.19
C LYS A 181 -14.34 -14.56 -24.49
N ALA A 182 -13.01 -14.50 -24.36
CA ALA A 182 -12.25 -15.53 -23.65
C ALA A 182 -12.61 -15.59 -22.16
N LEU A 183 -12.82 -14.42 -21.53
CA LEU A 183 -13.21 -14.36 -20.12
C LEU A 183 -14.67 -14.74 -19.88
N GLU A 184 -15.54 -14.64 -20.89
CA GLU A 184 -16.91 -15.18 -20.81
C GLU A 184 -16.92 -16.71 -20.74
N PHE A 185 -15.99 -17.38 -21.44
CA PHE A 185 -15.78 -18.82 -21.27
C PHE A 185 -15.24 -19.15 -19.89
N PHE A 186 -14.22 -18.42 -19.42
CA PHE A 186 -13.71 -18.58 -18.05
C PHE A 186 -14.84 -18.47 -17.01
N ALA A 187 -15.68 -17.44 -17.10
CA ALA A 187 -16.79 -17.23 -16.16
C ALA A 187 -17.81 -18.39 -16.16
N ARG A 188 -18.01 -19.05 -17.31
CA ARG A 188 -18.89 -20.23 -17.44
C ARG A 188 -18.25 -21.48 -16.84
N GLU A 189 -16.93 -21.62 -16.93
CA GLU A 189 -16.19 -22.80 -16.45
C GLU A 189 -16.02 -22.86 -14.93
N VAL A 190 -16.29 -21.76 -14.21
CA VAL A 190 -16.26 -21.75 -12.74
C VAL A 190 -17.42 -22.55 -12.13
N ALA A 191 -18.62 -22.49 -12.70
CA ALA A 191 -19.78 -23.17 -12.11
C ALA A 191 -19.67 -24.71 -12.13
N PRO A 192 -19.26 -25.36 -13.24
CA PRO A 192 -19.03 -26.81 -13.27
C PRO A 192 -17.96 -27.29 -12.27
N ALA A 193 -17.06 -26.41 -11.82
CA ALA A 193 -16.06 -26.76 -10.81
C ALA A 193 -16.70 -27.15 -9.46
N GLY A 194 -17.84 -26.54 -9.10
CA GLY A 194 -18.54 -26.84 -7.85
C GLY A 194 -19.15 -28.23 -7.78
N THR A 195 -19.50 -28.81 -8.94
CA THR A 195 -20.14 -30.13 -9.01
C THR A 195 -19.20 -31.23 -9.50
N GLY A 196 -18.09 -30.88 -10.17
CA GLY A 196 -17.23 -31.85 -10.87
C GLY A 196 -15.75 -31.82 -10.50
N MET A 197 -15.32 -30.98 -9.54
CA MET A 197 -13.91 -30.88 -9.13
C MET A 197 -13.75 -31.18 -7.62
N GLY A 198 -12.80 -30.52 -6.94
CA GLY A 198 -12.42 -30.86 -5.57
C GLY A 198 -13.61 -30.74 -4.59
N PRO A 199 -13.82 -31.73 -3.70
CA PRO A 199 -14.94 -31.71 -2.76
C PRO A 199 -14.80 -30.58 -1.72
N GLY A 200 -15.93 -30.01 -1.31
CA GLY A 200 -15.96 -28.92 -0.33
C GLY A 200 -15.86 -27.51 -0.93
N LEU A 201 -15.98 -27.37 -2.25
CA LEU A 201 -16.27 -26.07 -2.88
C LEU A 201 -17.75 -25.73 -2.64
N THR A 202 -18.05 -24.87 -1.67
CA THR A 202 -19.44 -24.68 -1.19
C THR A 202 -20.10 -23.39 -1.68
N THR A 203 -19.34 -22.30 -1.88
CA THR A 203 -19.90 -20.98 -2.23
C THR A 203 -19.01 -20.30 -3.26
N VAL A 204 -19.56 -19.93 -4.42
CA VAL A 204 -18.92 -18.98 -5.35
C VAL A 204 -19.43 -17.59 -5.02
N VAL A 205 -18.59 -16.77 -4.39
CA VAL A 205 -18.95 -15.44 -3.90
C VAL A 205 -19.25 -14.53 -5.09
N GLY A 206 -20.44 -13.94 -5.10
CA GLY A 206 -20.91 -13.11 -6.22
C GLY A 206 -21.36 -13.88 -7.46
N GLY A 207 -21.42 -15.22 -7.42
CA GLY A 207 -21.89 -16.05 -8.53
C GLY A 207 -20.88 -16.15 -9.68
N ARG A 208 -21.35 -16.11 -10.93
CA ARG A 208 -20.45 -16.18 -12.09
C ARG A 208 -19.55 -14.93 -12.15
N PRO A 209 -18.23 -15.08 -12.36
CA PRO A 209 -17.31 -13.95 -12.47
C PRO A 209 -17.77 -12.91 -13.50
N ARG A 210 -17.79 -11.64 -13.09
CA ARG A 210 -18.10 -10.53 -14.00
C ARG A 210 -16.86 -10.15 -14.81
N VAL A 211 -17.00 -10.16 -16.13
CA VAL A 211 -15.96 -9.64 -17.04
C VAL A 211 -16.00 -8.12 -17.07
N SER A 212 -14.89 -7.48 -16.66
CA SER A 212 -14.77 -6.03 -16.55
C SER A 212 -13.58 -5.52 -17.37
N PRO A 213 -13.69 -4.37 -18.06
CA PRO A 213 -12.55 -3.75 -18.71
C PRO A 213 -11.49 -3.34 -17.68
N VAL A 214 -10.22 -3.37 -18.08
CA VAL A 214 -9.11 -2.87 -17.27
C VAL A 214 -8.63 -1.56 -17.86
N LEU A 215 -8.62 -0.50 -17.05
CA LEU A 215 -8.03 0.79 -17.38
C LEU A 215 -6.74 0.94 -16.56
N LYS A 216 -5.60 0.72 -17.20
CA LYS A 216 -4.32 0.87 -16.51
C LYS A 216 -3.99 2.34 -16.34
N LEU A 217 -3.60 2.70 -15.12
CA LEU A 217 -3.10 4.02 -14.78
C LEU A 217 -1.57 4.05 -14.91
N PHE A 218 -1.05 5.09 -15.54
CA PHE A 218 0.37 5.43 -15.58
C PHE A 218 0.55 6.89 -15.14
N SER A 219 1.48 7.13 -14.21
CA SER A 219 1.74 8.46 -13.67
C SER A 219 3.17 8.88 -13.97
N PHE A 220 3.35 10.11 -14.43
CA PHE A 220 4.65 10.67 -14.79
C PHE A 220 4.64 12.19 -14.67
N LEU A 221 5.82 12.79 -14.66
CA LEU A 221 6.00 14.24 -14.72
C LEU A 221 6.15 14.68 -16.17
N TYR A 222 5.48 15.77 -16.55
CA TYR A 222 5.52 16.31 -17.92
C TYR A 222 5.83 17.82 -17.91
N PRO A 223 6.83 18.30 -18.66
CA PRO A 223 7.23 19.72 -18.64
C PRO A 223 6.07 20.67 -18.96
N LYS A 224 5.82 21.65 -18.09
CA LYS A 224 4.68 22.57 -18.24
C LYS A 224 4.75 23.37 -19.56
N HIS A 225 5.95 23.74 -19.99
CA HIS A 225 6.19 24.53 -21.20
C HIS A 225 5.84 23.78 -22.51
N ASN A 226 5.64 22.47 -22.46
CA ASN A 226 5.23 21.69 -23.63
C ASN A 226 3.71 21.68 -23.85
N ILE A 227 2.91 22.20 -22.91
CA ILE A 227 1.45 22.24 -23.03
C ILE A 227 0.97 23.66 -23.34
N LYS A 228 0.25 23.79 -24.46
CA LYS A 228 -0.50 25.01 -24.77
C LYS A 228 -1.91 24.89 -24.19
N VAL A 229 -2.30 25.86 -23.35
CA VAL A 229 -3.66 25.90 -22.76
C VAL A 229 -4.49 26.93 -23.52
N GLN A 230 -5.68 26.52 -23.97
CA GLN A 230 -6.62 27.39 -24.68
C GLN A 230 -7.95 27.40 -23.95
N ILE A 231 -8.50 28.60 -23.71
CA ILE A 231 -9.78 28.78 -23.04
C ILE A 231 -10.87 28.95 -24.09
N TYR A 232 -11.91 28.12 -24.01
CA TYR A 232 -13.12 28.24 -24.81
C TYR A 232 -14.30 28.50 -23.89
N MET A 233 -15.09 29.52 -24.18
CA MET A 233 -16.35 29.80 -23.49
C MET A 233 -17.50 29.74 -24.49
N ASN A 234 -18.53 28.96 -24.17
CA ASN A 234 -19.68 28.72 -25.05
C ASN A 234 -19.26 28.26 -26.47
N GLY A 235 -18.24 27.41 -26.56
CA GLY A 235 -17.71 26.90 -27.82
C GLY A 235 -16.89 27.90 -28.64
N LYS A 236 -16.68 29.13 -28.15
CA LYS A 236 -15.84 30.15 -28.80
C LYS A 236 -14.50 30.26 -28.10
N PHE A 237 -13.44 30.31 -28.89
CA PHE A 237 -12.09 30.61 -28.38
C PHE A 237 -12.09 32.00 -27.72
N VAL A 238 -11.51 32.08 -26.52
CA VAL A 238 -11.37 33.31 -25.74
C VAL A 238 -9.92 33.75 -25.75
N GLU A 239 -9.01 32.91 -25.29
CA GLU A 239 -7.58 33.23 -25.20
C GLU A 239 -6.68 31.99 -25.11
N ASP A 240 -5.41 32.19 -25.45
CA ASP A 240 -4.33 31.28 -25.08
C ASP A 240 -3.92 31.60 -23.63
N TYR A 241 -4.24 30.72 -22.69
CA TYR A 241 -3.93 30.93 -21.28
C TYR A 241 -2.45 30.72 -21.01
N VAL A 242 -1.81 31.75 -20.48
CA VAL A 242 -0.44 31.71 -19.98
C VAL A 242 -0.51 31.76 -18.46
N PRO A 243 -0.17 30.69 -17.74
CA PRO A 243 -0.16 30.72 -16.29
C PRO A 243 0.83 31.77 -15.78
N PRO A 244 0.52 32.46 -14.68
CA PRO A 244 1.44 33.44 -14.10
C PRO A 244 2.79 32.81 -13.80
N GLN A 245 3.87 33.56 -14.03
CA GLN A 245 5.22 33.08 -13.70
C GLN A 245 5.33 32.88 -12.19
N GLN A 246 5.35 31.61 -11.78
CA GLN A 246 5.68 31.22 -10.42
C GLN A 246 7.12 30.73 -10.39
N PRO A 247 7.90 31.08 -9.36
CA PRO A 247 9.20 30.46 -9.16
C PRO A 247 9.03 28.94 -9.14
N THR A 248 9.78 28.25 -9.99
CA THR A 248 9.88 26.78 -9.96
C THR A 248 11.28 26.39 -9.51
N ALA A 249 11.39 25.26 -8.83
CA ALA A 249 12.69 24.69 -8.47
C ALA A 249 12.91 23.35 -9.18
N GLU A 250 14.17 23.04 -9.44
CA GLU A 250 14.57 21.70 -9.84
C GLU A 250 14.79 20.84 -8.61
N TYR A 251 14.17 19.67 -8.61
CA TYR A 251 14.31 18.67 -7.57
C TYR A 251 14.98 17.46 -8.21
N PRO A 252 16.33 17.40 -8.21
CA PRO A 252 17.03 16.34 -8.91
C PRO A 252 16.53 14.98 -8.41
N ASN A 253 16.17 14.10 -9.35
CA ASN A 253 15.64 12.74 -9.11
C ASN A 253 16.64 11.79 -8.43
N LYS A 254 17.79 12.32 -8.01
CA LYS A 254 18.57 11.78 -6.91
C LYS A 254 17.86 12.20 -5.63
N GLY A 255 16.72 11.57 -5.34
CA GLY A 255 16.19 11.59 -3.99
C GLY A 255 17.36 11.37 -3.04
N ARG A 256 17.32 12.01 -1.87
CA ARG A 256 18.16 11.54 -0.77
C ARG A 256 17.67 10.12 -0.46
N VAL A 257 18.12 9.13 -1.24
CA VAL A 257 18.33 7.78 -0.74
C VAL A 257 19.28 8.04 0.40
N GLN A 258 18.71 8.19 1.59
CA GLN A 258 19.53 8.44 2.76
C GLN A 258 20.42 7.22 2.85
N GLU A 259 21.73 7.47 2.76
CA GLU A 259 22.75 6.50 3.10
C GLU A 259 22.30 5.79 4.39
N GLU A 260 22.44 4.47 4.42
CA GLU A 260 22.08 3.68 5.60
C GLU A 260 22.58 4.41 6.85
N THR A 261 21.69 4.60 7.84
CA THR A 261 22.01 5.40 9.02
C THR A 261 23.27 4.85 9.67
N VAL A 262 24.41 5.54 9.48
CA VAL A 262 25.70 5.09 10.02
C VAL A 262 25.74 5.47 11.48
N PHE A 263 25.55 4.48 12.36
CA PHE A 263 25.71 4.67 13.79
C PHE A 263 27.20 4.81 14.10
N LYS A 264 27.58 5.92 14.77
CA LYS A 264 28.97 6.15 15.19
C LYS A 264 29.45 5.12 16.22
N GLU A 265 28.54 4.62 17.04
CA GLU A 265 28.79 3.59 18.04
C GLU A 265 27.80 2.43 17.87
N PRO A 266 28.20 1.19 18.17
CA PRO A 266 27.29 0.05 18.15
C PRO A 266 26.14 0.24 19.15
N LEU A 267 24.91 -0.06 18.73
CA LEU A 267 23.77 -0.04 19.64
C LEU A 267 23.89 -1.16 20.69
N PRO A 268 23.50 -0.93 21.96
CA PRO A 268 23.47 -1.96 22.99
C PRO A 268 22.66 -3.18 22.55
N THR A 269 23.18 -4.39 22.74
CA THR A 269 22.50 -5.64 22.41
C THR A 269 21.97 -6.34 23.66
N GLY A 270 21.10 -7.33 23.48
CA GLY A 270 20.57 -8.13 24.58
C GLY A 270 19.93 -9.43 24.10
N PRO A 271 19.36 -10.24 25.03
CA PRO A 271 18.84 -11.56 24.70
C PRO A 271 17.41 -11.53 24.10
N HIS A 272 16.80 -10.35 23.96
CA HIS A 272 15.39 -10.26 23.56
C HIS A 272 15.20 -10.30 22.05
N THR A 273 14.08 -10.87 21.64
CA THR A 273 13.53 -10.79 20.28
C THR A 273 12.14 -10.21 20.39
N PHE A 274 11.85 -9.21 19.58
CA PHE A 274 10.52 -8.57 19.53
C PHE A 274 9.97 -8.64 18.12
N ARG A 275 8.66 -8.77 18.02
CA ARG A 275 7.95 -8.45 16.78
C ARG A 275 7.89 -6.94 16.60
N LEU A 276 7.89 -6.48 15.35
CA LEU A 276 7.80 -5.05 15.05
C LEU A 276 6.56 -4.39 15.69
N GLU A 277 5.46 -5.13 15.83
CA GLU A 277 4.24 -4.71 16.54
C GLU A 277 4.48 -4.12 17.93
N GLU A 278 5.43 -4.70 18.66
CA GLU A 278 5.75 -4.33 20.02
C GLU A 278 6.50 -3.00 20.09
N LEU A 279 7.22 -2.66 19.01
CA LEU A 279 8.18 -1.57 18.95
C LEU A 279 7.71 -0.38 18.08
N ALA A 280 6.79 -0.62 17.13
CA ALA A 280 6.35 0.37 16.17
C ALA A 280 4.85 0.33 15.89
N TYR A 281 4.35 1.43 15.31
CA TYR A 281 3.10 1.49 14.56
C TYR A 281 3.42 1.42 13.06
N THR A 282 2.47 0.94 12.25
CA THR A 282 2.64 0.91 10.80
C THR A 282 1.39 1.36 10.06
N ARG A 283 1.58 1.95 8.87
CA ARG A 283 0.51 2.28 7.94
C ARG A 283 1.00 2.09 6.52
N SER A 284 0.18 1.51 5.65
CA SER A 284 0.50 1.33 4.23
C SER A 284 -0.67 1.73 3.34
N GLY A 285 -0.35 2.08 2.10
CA GLY A 285 -1.32 2.47 1.08
C GLY A 285 -0.70 2.45 -0.32
N ASP A 286 -1.54 2.67 -1.33
CA ASP A 286 -1.11 2.68 -2.72
C ASP A 286 -0.85 4.09 -3.27
N LYS A 287 0.11 4.17 -4.18
CA LYS A 287 0.34 5.31 -5.07
C LYS A 287 0.44 4.78 -6.49
N GLY A 288 -0.71 4.45 -7.08
CA GLY A 288 -0.76 3.77 -8.38
C GLY A 288 -0.32 2.31 -8.26
N ASN A 289 0.74 1.91 -8.98
CA ASN A 289 1.29 0.55 -8.91
C ASN A 289 2.34 0.37 -7.79
N THR A 290 2.61 1.42 -7.04
CA THR A 290 3.58 1.44 -5.94
C THR A 290 2.83 1.37 -4.62
N ALA A 291 3.41 0.69 -3.63
CA ALA A 291 2.92 0.73 -2.25
C ALA A 291 3.90 1.52 -1.38
N ASN A 292 3.39 2.16 -0.34
CA ASN A 292 4.23 2.69 0.72
C ASN A 292 3.97 1.96 2.04
N ILE A 293 4.97 1.90 2.92
CA ILE A 293 4.84 1.41 4.30
C ILE A 293 5.57 2.39 5.23
N GLY A 294 4.80 3.15 5.99
CA GLY A 294 5.32 3.92 7.11
C GLY A 294 5.51 3.05 8.35
N VAL A 295 6.64 3.22 9.05
CA VAL A 295 6.98 2.56 10.31
C VAL A 295 7.36 3.64 11.32
N ILE A 296 6.58 3.78 12.39
CA ILE A 296 6.72 4.84 13.38
C ILE A 296 7.15 4.22 14.70
N ALA A 297 8.31 4.60 15.22
CA ALA A 297 8.78 4.08 16.51
C ALA A 297 7.82 4.49 17.64
N ARG A 298 7.49 3.55 18.53
CA ARG A 298 6.64 3.85 19.70
C ARG A 298 7.36 4.76 20.72
N HIS A 299 8.69 4.75 20.71
CA HIS A 299 9.54 5.63 21.52
C HIS A 299 10.73 6.13 20.68
N PRO A 300 11.20 7.37 20.86
CA PRO A 300 12.36 7.90 20.13
C PRO A 300 13.60 7.00 20.21
N ASP A 301 13.90 6.47 21.40
CA ASP A 301 15.08 5.60 21.63
C ASP A 301 14.97 4.22 20.97
N ILE A 302 13.79 3.84 20.46
CA ILE A 302 13.61 2.60 19.69
C ILE A 302 13.97 2.81 18.22
N LEU A 303 13.89 4.04 17.70
CA LEU A 303 14.12 4.33 16.28
C LEU A 303 15.49 3.84 15.77
N PRO A 304 16.62 4.03 16.49
CA PRO A 304 17.92 3.51 16.04
C PRO A 304 17.92 2.00 15.78
N TYR A 305 17.28 1.23 16.66
CA TYR A 305 17.16 -0.23 16.52
C TYR A 305 16.31 -0.61 15.30
N LEU A 306 15.24 0.12 15.04
CA LEU A 306 14.41 -0.08 13.86
C LEU A 306 15.15 0.27 12.58
N GLN A 307 15.91 1.37 12.55
CA GLN A 307 16.73 1.78 11.40
C GLN A 307 17.82 0.74 11.09
N GLN A 308 18.43 0.14 12.12
CA GLN A 308 19.42 -0.92 11.95
C GLN A 308 18.80 -2.22 11.40
N ALA A 309 17.61 -2.60 11.86
CA ALA A 309 16.98 -3.86 11.49
C ALA A 309 16.17 -3.81 10.18
N LEU A 310 15.43 -2.71 9.95
CA LEU A 310 14.55 -2.53 8.81
C LEU A 310 15.25 -1.75 7.71
N THR A 311 16.29 -2.36 7.12
CA THR A 311 16.91 -1.82 5.91
C THR A 311 15.98 -2.01 4.70
N ALA A 312 16.20 -1.24 3.63
CA ALA A 312 15.50 -1.45 2.37
C ALA A 312 15.64 -2.91 1.90
N LYS A 313 16.84 -3.50 2.08
CA LYS A 313 17.10 -4.91 1.78
C LYS A 313 16.29 -5.88 2.63
N ALA A 314 16.17 -5.63 3.94
CA ALA A 314 15.39 -6.49 4.83
C ALA A 314 13.90 -6.48 4.46
N VAL A 315 13.34 -5.30 4.18
CA VAL A 315 11.92 -5.16 3.80
C VAL A 315 11.66 -5.70 2.39
N GLU A 316 12.57 -5.51 1.44
CA GLU A 316 12.48 -6.13 0.10
C GLU A 316 12.52 -7.65 0.17
N ALA A 317 13.39 -8.21 1.00
CA ALA A 317 13.46 -9.65 1.22
C ALA A 317 12.16 -10.18 1.84
N TYR A 318 11.61 -9.47 2.83
CA TYR A 318 10.33 -9.84 3.47
C TYR A 318 9.18 -9.86 2.45
N PHE A 319 9.13 -8.88 1.56
CA PHE A 319 8.09 -8.76 0.52
C PHE A 319 8.55 -9.25 -0.87
N ALA A 320 9.54 -10.13 -0.95
CA ALA A 320 10.17 -10.53 -2.22
C ALA A 320 9.17 -11.08 -3.25
N HIS A 321 8.12 -11.75 -2.77
CA HIS A 321 7.05 -12.34 -3.58
C HIS A 321 6.14 -11.31 -4.27
N LEU A 322 6.20 -10.03 -3.88
CA LEU A 322 5.41 -8.97 -4.51
C LEU A 322 6.05 -8.44 -5.80
N PHE A 323 7.33 -8.69 -6.04
CA PHE A 323 8.06 -8.16 -7.19
C PHE A 323 8.09 -9.18 -8.34
N GLU A 324 7.48 -8.84 -9.49
CA GLU A 324 7.51 -9.70 -10.70
C GLU A 324 8.93 -9.84 -11.26
N ASN A 325 9.77 -8.81 -11.14
CA ASN A 325 11.17 -8.81 -11.55
C ASN A 325 12.06 -8.23 -10.45
N ARG A 326 13.11 -8.98 -10.08
CA ARG A 326 14.12 -8.58 -9.07
C ARG A 326 15.50 -8.30 -9.66
N GLN A 327 15.60 -8.20 -10.99
CA GLN A 327 16.82 -7.79 -11.67
C GLN A 327 17.06 -6.29 -11.51
N GLY A 328 18.33 -5.89 -11.53
CA GLY A 328 18.74 -4.50 -11.39
C GLY A 328 18.90 -4.02 -9.93
N PRO A 329 19.25 -2.74 -9.76
CA PRO A 329 19.54 -2.13 -8.45
C PRO A 329 18.33 -2.20 -7.51
N ILE A 330 18.57 -2.38 -6.22
CA ILE A 330 17.49 -2.51 -5.21
C ILE A 330 16.62 -1.25 -5.16
N GLU A 331 17.21 -0.10 -5.41
CA GLU A 331 16.59 1.23 -5.40
C GLU A 331 15.51 1.38 -6.47
N SER A 332 15.50 0.51 -7.48
CA SER A 332 14.42 0.43 -8.48
C SER A 332 13.17 -0.29 -7.97
N ARG A 333 13.29 -1.01 -6.85
CA ARG A 333 12.21 -1.82 -6.24
C ARG A 333 11.79 -1.28 -4.89
N ILE A 334 12.72 -0.83 -4.08
CA ILE A 334 12.44 -0.29 -2.78
C ILE A 334 13.38 0.86 -2.44
N GLN A 335 12.84 1.89 -1.80
CA GLN A 335 13.62 2.94 -1.16
C GLN A 335 13.11 3.16 0.27
N ARG A 336 14.02 3.54 1.16
CA ARG A 336 13.72 3.91 2.55
C ARG A 336 14.05 5.39 2.73
N PHE A 337 13.14 6.12 3.34
CA PHE A 337 13.29 7.52 3.69
C PHE A 337 13.06 7.70 5.19
N ASP A 338 13.94 8.39 5.92
CA ASP A 338 13.65 8.73 7.32
C ASP A 338 12.74 9.96 7.41
N VAL A 339 11.83 9.92 8.38
CA VAL A 339 10.94 11.02 8.77
C VAL A 339 11.23 11.36 10.24
N PRO A 340 12.38 11.99 10.53
CA PRO A 340 12.91 12.11 11.88
C PRO A 340 12.01 12.91 12.83
N GLY A 341 11.26 13.89 12.32
CA GLY A 341 10.38 14.74 13.12
C GLY A 341 9.30 13.98 13.89
N ILE A 342 8.90 12.80 13.40
CA ILE A 342 7.94 11.90 14.06
C ILE A 342 8.55 10.55 14.46
N HIS A 343 9.88 10.42 14.40
CA HIS A 343 10.62 9.19 14.67
C HIS A 343 10.16 8.00 13.81
N ALA A 344 10.04 8.22 12.50
CA ALA A 344 9.55 7.21 11.58
C ALA A 344 10.47 6.97 10.38
N MET A 345 10.18 5.90 9.65
CA MET A 345 10.75 5.56 8.35
C MET A 345 9.58 5.33 7.37
N ASN A 346 9.77 5.70 6.11
CA ASN A 346 8.84 5.41 5.02
C ASN A 346 9.54 4.54 3.98
N PHE A 347 8.95 3.39 3.67
CA PHE A 347 9.42 2.48 2.63
C PHE A 347 8.51 2.63 1.41
N VAL A 348 9.10 2.87 0.24
CA VAL A 348 8.36 2.96 -1.03
C VAL A 348 8.73 1.74 -1.86
N LEU A 349 7.76 0.84 -2.09
CA LEU A 349 7.90 -0.42 -2.82
C LEU A 349 7.38 -0.24 -4.25
N TYR A 350 8.27 0.13 -5.18
CA TYR A 350 7.95 0.44 -6.56
C TYR A 350 7.41 -0.77 -7.32
N ASN A 351 6.33 -0.55 -8.09
CA ASN A 351 5.69 -1.56 -8.93
C ASN A 351 5.27 -2.86 -8.22
N SER A 352 5.08 -2.80 -6.90
CA SER A 352 4.82 -3.96 -6.05
C SER A 352 3.36 -4.40 -6.03
N LEU A 353 2.42 -3.69 -6.67
CA LEU A 353 0.98 -3.97 -6.56
C LEU A 353 0.37 -4.72 -7.74
N GLY A 354 1.16 -5.16 -8.72
CA GLY A 354 0.69 -5.96 -9.85
C GLY A 354 -0.22 -5.20 -10.84
N GLY A 355 -0.08 -3.88 -10.91
CA GLY A 355 -0.86 -2.95 -11.74
C GLY A 355 -1.61 -1.89 -10.93
N GLY A 356 -1.56 -1.94 -9.60
CA GLY A 356 -2.28 -1.02 -8.71
C GLY A 356 -3.78 -1.30 -8.60
N GLY A 357 -4.51 -0.47 -7.84
CA GLY A 357 -5.92 -0.67 -7.50
C GLY A 357 -6.84 -1.05 -8.67
N ILE A 358 -6.61 -0.47 -9.85
CA ILE A 358 -7.49 -0.65 -11.02
C ILE A 358 -7.12 -1.90 -11.84
N ALA A 359 -5.83 -2.25 -11.95
CA ALA A 359 -5.37 -3.30 -12.86
C ALA A 359 -4.86 -4.56 -12.17
N SER A 360 -4.61 -4.53 -10.87
CA SER A 360 -4.12 -5.68 -10.12
C SER A 360 -5.12 -6.83 -10.13
N LEU A 361 -4.57 -8.05 -10.11
CA LEU A 361 -5.31 -9.29 -9.97
C LEU A 361 -5.26 -9.83 -8.53
N ARG A 362 -4.56 -9.17 -7.61
CA ARG A 362 -4.40 -9.58 -6.21
C ARG A 362 -5.64 -9.28 -5.37
N SER A 363 -5.79 -9.97 -4.24
CA SER A 363 -6.88 -9.69 -3.29
C SER A 363 -6.71 -8.38 -2.52
N ASP A 364 -5.46 -7.94 -2.30
CA ASP A 364 -5.12 -6.61 -1.78
C ASP A 364 -4.44 -5.75 -2.85
N PRO A 365 -5.21 -5.17 -3.79
CA PRO A 365 -4.65 -4.40 -4.90
C PRO A 365 -4.13 -3.02 -4.47
N GLN A 366 -4.37 -2.61 -3.22
CA GLN A 366 -3.98 -1.32 -2.65
C GLN A 366 -2.85 -1.43 -1.62
N GLY A 367 -2.38 -2.65 -1.31
CA GLY A 367 -1.33 -2.86 -0.33
C GLY A 367 -1.69 -2.43 1.10
N LYS A 368 -2.98 -2.39 1.44
CA LYS A 368 -3.45 -1.95 2.77
C LYS A 368 -3.06 -2.92 3.89
N ALA A 369 -2.82 -4.18 3.56
CA ALA A 369 -2.38 -5.19 4.51
C ALA A 369 -0.87 -5.17 4.74
N LEU A 370 -0.06 -4.58 3.84
CA LEU A 370 1.40 -4.70 3.88
C LEU A 370 2.01 -4.17 5.19
N GLY A 371 1.55 -3.01 5.68
CA GLY A 371 1.98 -2.47 6.96
C GLY A 371 1.63 -3.40 8.12
N GLN A 372 0.45 -4.04 8.08
CA GLN A 372 0.02 -4.99 9.10
C GLN A 372 0.83 -6.29 9.06
N MET A 373 1.15 -6.79 7.87
CA MET A 373 2.02 -7.96 7.73
C MET A 373 3.44 -7.67 8.22
N LEU A 374 3.98 -6.46 7.97
CA LEU A 374 5.31 -6.10 8.44
C LEU A 374 5.40 -6.07 9.98
N LEU A 375 4.28 -5.91 10.70
CA LEU A 375 4.24 -6.02 12.18
C LEU A 375 4.67 -7.41 12.68
N ASP A 376 4.64 -8.45 11.84
CA ASP A 376 5.16 -9.79 12.14
C ASP A 376 6.69 -9.92 11.99
N PHE A 377 7.38 -8.91 11.46
CA PHE A 377 8.84 -8.92 11.33
C PHE A 377 9.51 -9.03 12.70
N GLU A 378 10.38 -10.02 12.88
CA GLU A 378 11.10 -10.26 14.13
C GLU A 378 12.46 -9.57 14.12
N ILE A 379 12.74 -8.80 15.17
CA ILE A 379 14.04 -8.15 15.39
C ILE A 379 14.70 -8.81 16.59
N LYS A 380 15.88 -9.38 16.37
CA LYS A 380 16.63 -10.19 17.35
C LYS A 380 17.77 -9.39 17.97
N ASN A 381 18.33 -9.93 19.05
CA ASN A 381 19.51 -9.40 19.75
C ASN A 381 19.30 -8.02 20.38
N LEU A 382 18.09 -7.74 20.86
CA LEU A 382 17.71 -6.45 21.41
C LEU A 382 17.83 -6.43 22.95
N PRO A 383 18.15 -5.27 23.55
CA PRO A 383 17.94 -5.07 24.99
C PRO A 383 16.44 -5.02 25.29
N ASN A 384 16.05 -4.90 26.56
CA ASN A 384 14.64 -4.82 26.94
C ASN A 384 14.00 -3.48 26.54
N LEU A 385 13.72 -3.28 25.25
CA LEU A 385 13.20 -2.03 24.68
C LEU A 385 11.76 -1.73 25.10
N VAL A 386 10.96 -2.76 25.39
CA VAL A 386 9.57 -2.55 25.84
C VAL A 386 9.49 -1.91 27.22
N ALA A 387 10.56 -1.97 28.03
CA ALA A 387 10.65 -1.23 29.28
C ALA A 387 10.54 0.29 29.09
N LEU A 388 10.96 0.81 27.92
CA LEU A 388 10.86 2.23 27.57
C LEU A 388 9.42 2.69 27.31
N LEU A 389 8.51 1.74 27.04
CA LEU A 389 7.12 2.05 26.69
C LEU A 389 6.22 2.26 27.92
N GLY A 390 6.76 2.05 29.13
CA GLY A 390 6.00 2.00 30.38
C GLY A 390 5.06 0.77 30.44
N HIS A 391 4.52 0.49 31.63
CA HIS A 391 3.47 -0.50 31.77
C HIS A 391 2.23 0.01 31.02
N ARG A 392 1.92 -0.60 29.86
CA ARG A 392 0.68 -0.36 29.12
C ARG A 392 -0.51 -0.59 30.07
N SER A 393 -1.25 0.47 30.40
CA SER A 393 -2.59 0.40 31.03
C SER A 393 -3.68 0.45 29.97
#